data_AF-A0A7S2TBD1-F1
#
_entry.id   AF-A0A7S2TBD1-F1
#
_cell.length_a   1.000
_cell.length_b   1.000
_cell.length_c   1.000
_cell.angle_alpha   90.00
_cell.angle_beta   90.00
_cell.angle_gamma   90.00
#
_symmetry.space_group_name_H-M   'P 1'
#
loop_
_entity.id
_entity.type
_entity.pdbx_description
1 polymer ?
#
loop_
_entity_poly.entity_id
_entity_poly.type
_entity_poly.pdbx_seq_one_letter_code
_entity_poly.pdbx_strand_id
1 'polypeptide(L)'
;ALVADVDCTADGKSLCGKVGVSGYPTIKYGDPSALEDYKGGRDLSSLQKFAKDNLVPMCSPSNIDLCDDAKKKQIEELMAESSDSLASKIKEKEEELANVE
;
A
#
# COMPACT_ATOMS: atom_id res chain seq x y z
N ALA A 1 15.02 0.16 -4.26
CA ALA A 1 13.98 -0.54 -3.50
C ALA A 1 14.63 -1.22 -2.29
N LEU A 2 13.97 -1.21 -1.14
CA LEU A 2 14.40 -1.94 0.05
C LEU A 2 13.81 -3.35 -0.01
N VAL A 3 14.61 -4.36 0.30
CA VAL A 3 14.16 -5.73 0.55
C VAL A 3 14.61 -6.10 1.95
N ALA A 4 13.69 -6.62 2.76
CA ALA A 4 13.95 -6.99 4.14
C ALA A 4 13.24 -8.31 4.47
N ASP A 5 13.84 -9.08 5.36
CA ASP A 5 13.23 -10.23 6.02
C ASP A 5 12.93 -9.89 7.49
N VAL A 6 11.90 -10.53 8.04
CA VAL A 6 11.48 -10.33 9.42
C VAL A 6 11.16 -11.70 10.01
N ASP A 7 11.83 -12.06 11.10
CA ASP A 7 11.49 -13.26 11.86
C ASP A 7 10.26 -13.00 12.74
N CYS A 8 9.10 -13.40 12.23
CA CYS A 8 7.83 -13.29 12.93
C CYS A 8 7.68 -14.25 14.13
N THR A 9 8.63 -15.16 14.34
CA THR A 9 8.64 -16.10 15.48
C THR A 9 9.47 -15.60 16.67
N ALA A 10 10.34 -14.62 16.43
CA ALA A 10 11.20 -13.98 17.44
C ALA A 10 10.87 -12.49 17.58
N ASP A 11 11.87 -11.61 17.47
CA ASP A 11 11.76 -10.17 17.72
C ASP A 11 10.78 -9.45 16.78
N GLY A 12 10.51 -10.03 15.60
CA GLY A 12 9.58 -9.48 14.61
C GLY A 12 8.10 -9.73 14.89
N LYS A 13 7.75 -10.53 15.90
CA LYS A 13 6.37 -10.97 16.15
C LYS A 13 5.36 -9.82 16.26
N SER A 14 5.71 -8.74 16.96
CA SER A 14 4.83 -7.57 17.11
C SER A 14 4.59 -6.87 15.78
N LEU A 15 5.63 -6.71 14.95
CA LEU A 15 5.52 -6.10 13.63
C LEU A 15 4.66 -6.96 12.71
N CYS A 16 4.93 -8.26 12.65
CA CYS A 16 4.18 -9.20 11.82
C CYS A 16 2.69 -9.24 12.17
N GLY A 17 2.33 -9.17 13.45
CA GLY A 17 0.94 -9.04 13.88
C GLY A 17 0.30 -7.73 13.42
N LYS A 18 1.00 -6.59 13.56
CA LYS A 18 0.50 -5.27 13.13
C LYS A 18 0.23 -5.18 11.64
N VAL A 19 1.08 -5.80 10.82
CA VAL A 19 0.93 -5.78 9.36
C VAL A 19 0.11 -6.97 8.82
N GLY A 20 -0.56 -7.72 9.70
CA GLY A 20 -1.51 -8.77 9.33
C GLY A 20 -0.90 -10.03 8.74
N VAL A 21 0.31 -10.43 9.14
CA VAL A 21 0.90 -11.72 8.76
C VAL A 21 0.26 -12.83 9.60
N SER A 22 -0.52 -13.70 8.95
CA SER A 22 -1.24 -14.82 9.59
C SER A 22 -0.66 -16.20 9.27
N GLY A 23 0.26 -16.29 8.30
CA GLY A 23 0.90 -17.55 7.91
C GLY A 23 2.27 -17.32 7.27
N TYR A 24 3.11 -18.35 7.27
CA TYR A 24 4.49 -18.27 6.77
C TYR A 24 4.72 -19.25 5.61
N PRO A 25 5.49 -18.86 4.57
CA PRO A 25 6.03 -17.52 4.32
C PRO A 25 4.95 -16.60 3.73
N THR A 26 4.90 -15.34 4.18
CA THR A 26 4.11 -14.26 3.58
C THR A 26 5.06 -13.20 3.04
N ILE A 27 4.85 -12.78 1.78
CA ILE A 27 5.58 -11.68 1.15
C ILE A 27 4.61 -10.51 1.05
N LYS A 28 5.04 -9.33 1.49
CA LYS A 28 4.30 -8.08 1.38
C LYS A 28 5.13 -7.04 0.64
N TYR A 29 4.47 -6.11 -0.02
CA TYR A 29 5.11 -5.03 -0.80
C TYR A 29 4.34 -3.72 -0.66
N GLY A 30 4.96 -2.62 -1.08
CA GLY A 30 4.33 -1.30 -1.09
C GLY A 30 4.90 -0.36 -0.03
N ASP A 31 4.09 0.63 0.35
CA ASP A 31 4.44 1.59 1.38
C ASP A 31 4.38 0.94 2.78
N PRO A 32 5.31 1.21 3.70
CA PRO A 32 5.28 0.65 5.06
C PRO A 32 3.99 0.94 5.84
N SER A 33 3.28 2.03 5.51
CA SER A 33 1.98 2.39 6.10
C SER A 33 0.80 1.69 5.42
N ALA A 34 0.99 1.10 4.24
CA ALA A 34 -0.06 0.47 3.44
C ALA A 34 0.50 -0.73 2.63
N LEU A 35 0.96 -1.76 3.35
CA LEU A 35 1.52 -2.95 2.72
C LEU A 35 0.44 -3.86 2.13
N GLU A 36 0.66 -4.29 0.89
CA GLU A 36 -0.18 -5.24 0.16
C GLU A 36 0.41 -6.65 0.15
N ASP A 37 -0.46 -7.66 0.03
CA ASP A 37 -0.03 -9.06 -0.09
C ASP A 37 0.49 -9.39 -1.49
N TYR A 38 1.70 -9.94 -1.56
CA TYR A 38 2.19 -10.51 -2.80
C TYR A 38 1.59 -11.91 -3.04
N LYS A 39 0.82 -12.04 -4.13
CA LYS A 39 0.19 -13.31 -4.55
C LYS A 39 0.82 -13.91 -5.82
N GLY A 40 1.89 -13.34 -6.34
CA GLY A 40 2.56 -13.82 -7.56
C GLY A 40 3.48 -15.03 -7.35
N GLY A 41 4.13 -15.46 -8.44
CA GLY A 41 5.09 -16.56 -8.42
C GLY A 41 6.33 -16.25 -7.56
N ARG A 42 6.78 -17.22 -6.76
CA ARG A 42 7.90 -17.03 -5.81
C ARG A 42 9.27 -17.45 -6.36
N ASP A 43 9.35 -17.78 -7.64
CA ASP A 43 10.62 -17.97 -8.31
C ASP A 43 11.28 -16.60 -8.60
N LEU A 44 12.60 -16.62 -8.79
CA LEU A 44 13.39 -15.41 -9.00
C LEU A 44 12.89 -14.59 -10.19
N SER A 45 12.48 -15.23 -11.28
CA SER A 45 12.06 -14.54 -12.49
C SER A 45 10.73 -13.79 -12.30
N SER A 46 9.78 -14.43 -11.60
CA SER A 46 8.49 -13.82 -11.24
C SER A 46 8.66 -12.64 -10.29
N LEU A 47 9.50 -12.76 -9.26
CA LEU A 47 9.79 -11.69 -8.31
C LEU A 47 10.50 -10.51 -8.97
N GLN A 48 11.49 -10.78 -9.83
CA GLN A 48 12.21 -9.74 -10.56
C GLN A 48 11.28 -8.96 -11.51
N LYS A 49 10.40 -9.66 -12.23
CA LYS A 49 9.41 -9.02 -13.09
C LYS A 49 8.46 -8.16 -12.27
N PHE A 50 7.91 -8.70 -11.18
CA PHE A 50 7.02 -7.95 -10.31
C PHE A 50 7.68 -6.67 -9.78
N ALA A 51 8.92 -6.78 -9.29
CA ALA A 51 9.66 -5.63 -8.77
C ALA A 51 9.88 -4.54 -9.83
N LYS A 52 10.21 -4.92 -11.07
CA LYS A 52 10.39 -3.97 -12.18
C LYS A 52 9.10 -3.27 -12.58
N ASP A 53 8.00 -4.02 -12.60
CA ASP A 53 6.74 -3.52 -13.15
C ASP A 53 5.91 -2.76 -12.10
N ASN A 54 6.06 -3.08 -10.80
CA ASN A 54 5.16 -2.60 -9.74
C ASN A 54 5.86 -1.80 -8.63
N LEU A 55 7.16 -2.01 -8.40
CA LEU A 55 7.91 -1.26 -7.37
C LEU A 55 8.62 -0.04 -7.96
N VAL A 56 7.92 0.63 -8.87
CA VAL A 56 8.31 1.92 -9.44
C VAL A 56 7.77 3.05 -8.57
N PRO A 57 8.40 4.23 -8.58
CA PRO A 57 7.83 5.40 -7.94
C PRO A 57 6.40 5.63 -8.43
N MET A 58 5.43 5.54 -7.52
CA MET A 58 4.01 5.77 -7.85
C MET A 58 3.64 7.23 -7.63
N CYS A 59 2.74 7.72 -8.48
CA CYS A 59 2.02 8.97 -8.24
C CYS A 59 1.39 8.93 -6.83
N SER A 60 1.78 9.87 -5.98
CA SER A 60 1.28 10.01 -4.61
C SER A 60 1.39 11.48 -4.16
N PRO A 61 0.74 11.89 -3.06
CA PRO A 61 0.89 13.23 -2.50
C PRO A 61 2.35 13.63 -2.25
N SER A 62 3.20 12.67 -1.89
CA SER A 62 4.64 12.88 -1.68
C SER A 62 5.46 12.86 -2.97
N ASN A 63 4.92 12.37 -4.08
CA ASN A 63 5.56 12.30 -5.39
C ASN A 63 4.64 12.86 -6.48
N ILE A 64 4.14 14.09 -6.27
CA ILE A 64 3.12 14.68 -7.14
C ILE A 64 3.60 14.82 -8.60
N ASP A 65 4.90 14.99 -8.82
CA ASP A 65 5.51 15.11 -10.15
C ASP A 65 5.28 13.88 -11.04
N LEU A 66 5.06 12.71 -10.43
CA LEU A 66 4.80 11.45 -11.13
C LEU A 66 3.33 11.26 -11.53
N CYS A 67 2.46 12.21 -11.18
CA CYS A 67 1.04 12.19 -11.50
C CYS A 67 0.75 12.89 -12.84
N ASP A 68 -0.27 12.40 -13.54
CA ASP A 68 -0.88 13.15 -14.64
C ASP A 68 -1.66 14.36 -14.11
N ASP A 69 -1.97 15.32 -14.98
CA ASP A 69 -2.59 16.60 -14.58
C ASP A 69 -3.94 16.41 -13.88
N ALA A 70 -4.70 15.37 -14.25
CA ALA A 70 -5.98 15.07 -13.64
C ALA A 70 -5.80 14.59 -12.19
N LYS A 71 -4.87 13.65 -11.96
CA LYS A 71 -4.56 13.13 -10.63
C LYS A 71 -3.90 14.18 -9.75
N LYS A 72 -3.02 15.02 -10.29
CA LYS A 72 -2.42 16.15 -9.55
C LYS A 72 -3.50 17.05 -8.97
N LYS A 73 -4.43 17.48 -9.82
CA LYS A 73 -5.54 18.34 -9.42
C LYS A 73 -6.42 17.69 -8.34
N GLN A 74 -6.74 16.40 -8.48
CA GLN A 74 -7.50 15.66 -7.47
C GLN A 74 -6.77 15.58 -6.13
N ILE A 75 -5.45 15.30 -6.16
CA ILE A 75 -4.63 15.24 -4.95
C ILE A 75 -4.58 16.60 -4.27
N GLU A 76 -4.36 17.68 -5.01
CA GLU A 76 -4.33 19.05 -4.46
C GLU A 76 -5.67 19.46 -3.85
N GLU A 77 -6.78 19.17 -4.53
CA GLU A 77 -8.13 19.43 -4.01
C GLU A 77 -8.38 18.67 -2.70
N LEU A 78 -8.06 17.38 -2.65
CA LEU A 78 -8.22 16.56 -1.44
C LEU A 78 -7.29 17.01 -0.32
N MET A 79 -6.06 17.44 -0.61
CA MET A 79 -5.13 17.95 0.39
C MET A 79 -5.53 19.34 0.93
N ALA A 80 -6.29 20.12 0.15
CA ALA A 80 -6.80 21.42 0.57
C ALA A 80 -8.05 21.32 1.45
N GLU A 81 -8.69 20.14 1.54
CA GLU A 81 -9.82 19.91 2.43
C GLU A 81 -9.40 19.73 3.89
N SER A 82 -10.32 20.02 4.82
CA SER A 82 -10.08 19.78 6.24
C SER A 82 -10.12 18.28 6.56
N SER A 83 -9.41 17.89 7.61
CA SER A 83 -9.39 16.50 8.11
C SER A 83 -10.79 15.95 8.41
N ASP A 84 -11.70 16.79 8.89
CA ASP A 84 -13.08 16.38 9.23
C ASP A 84 -13.92 16.10 7.98
N SER A 85 -13.72 16.89 6.91
CA SER A 85 -14.35 16.66 5.61
C SER A 85 -13.85 15.36 4.98
N LEU A 86 -12.53 15.16 4.98
CA LEU A 86 -11.90 13.95 4.46
C LEU A 86 -12.33 12.70 5.25
N ALA A 87 -12.39 12.77 6.58
CA ALA A 87 -12.83 11.66 7.41
C ALA A 87 -14.28 11.25 7.10
N SER A 88 -15.16 12.22 6.87
CA SER A 88 -16.56 11.96 6.51
C SER A 88 -16.66 11.27 5.15
N LYS A 89 -15.89 11.74 4.15
CA LYS A 89 -15.82 11.12 2.82
C LYS A 89 -15.24 9.71 2.83
N ILE A 90 -14.19 9.47 3.61
CA ILE A 90 -13.60 8.14 3.79
C ILE A 90 -14.65 7.19 4.35
N LYS A 91 -15.35 7.61 5.42
CA LYS A 91 -16.39 6.80 6.05
C LYS A 91 -17.51 6.44 5.08
N GLU A 92 -18.01 7.40 4.31
CA GLU A 92 -19.03 7.14 3.29
C GLU A 92 -18.56 6.14 2.24
N LYS A 93 -17.31 6.24 1.77
CA LYS A 93 -16.74 5.31 0.78
C LYS A 93 -16.46 3.91 1.34
N GLU A 94 -16.02 3.81 2.59
CA GLU A 94 -15.86 2.53 3.29
C GLU A 94 -17.21 1.83 3.47
N GLU A 95 -18.27 2.56 3.84
CA GLU A 95 -19.63 2.03 3.92
C GLU A 95 -20.15 1.59 2.54
N GLU A 96 -19.87 2.35 1.48
CA GLU A 96 -20.24 2.00 0.11
C GLU A 96 -19.52 0.73 -0.37
N LEU A 97 -18.23 0.58 -0.08
CA LEU A 97 -17.43 -0.62 -0.38
C LEU A 97 -17.95 -1.86 0.38
N ALA A 98 -18.31 -1.70 1.65
CA ALA A 98 -18.83 -2.79 2.47
C ALA A 98 -20.19 -3.32 2.00
N ASN A 99 -20.98 -2.49 1.31
CA ASN A 99 -22.29 -2.87 0.76
C ASN A 99 -22.20 -3.58 -0.61
N VAL A 100 -20.99 -3.65 -1.20
CA VAL A 100 -20.74 -4.28 -2.51
C VAL A 100 -20.20 -5.72 -2.36
N GLU A 101 -19.82 -6.14 -1.15
CA GLU A 101 -19.38 -7.50 -0.83
C GLU A 101 -20.52 -8.45 -0.42
#